data_AF-K0KGX7-F1
#
_entry.id   AF-K0KGX7-F1
#
_cell.length_a   1.000
_cell.length_b   1.000
_cell.length_c   1.000
_cell.angle_alpha   90.00
_cell.angle_beta   90.00
_cell.angle_gamma   90.00
#
_symmetry.space_group_name_H-M   'P 1'
#
loop_
_entity.id
_entity.type
_entity.pdbx_description
1 polymer ?
#
loop_
_entity_poly.entity_id
_entity_poly.type
_entity_poly.pdbx_seq_one_letter_code
_entity_poly.pdbx_strand_id
1 'polypeptide(L)'
;MTYEIINKINSSLDDSPSNDRSLLLEQLRTKSRDETFLKNFPSEQLDQLIIVYSKMSTLKDQLVIISTICNVLLLNDQFRNEEASKILQKSVPRLEDILDYVSEREINSESQYNDFLPIFRLYYLLSYNSSLIPLIKSAILKISGKLLNFITLSGVETKSLNKIIIEILKIIYSFVHQGEDSSGIDSVFVLSCNKFNLLYNKSIQTSQDYDEILQHFGNILITISIEVAKNYMLNKKTFAQNEIKFLNKISFGDVFGLNTPVSNLLTLDVLITMDHDENEVKNIVKNELNLDHLETLGSKDLNLSTILIELKKKLEIESSFDFTKIQESSFINNPGLSNSSNSSSNNKNDNFDELSNEEQEEELNKIADIFEKIEKNGILKIQTT
;
A
#
# COMPACT_ATOMS: atom_id res chain seq x y z
N MET A 1 -36.13 -19.21 9.54
CA MET A 1 -35.96 -19.74 8.16
C MET A 1 -34.75 -19.19 7.42
N THR A 2 -34.39 -17.90 7.51
CA THR A 2 -33.35 -17.31 6.64
C THR A 2 -31.95 -17.94 6.75
N TYR A 3 -31.51 -18.32 7.96
CA TYR A 3 -30.12 -18.77 8.23
C TYR A 3 -29.96 -20.28 8.44
N GLU A 4 -31.00 -21.09 8.21
CA GLU A 4 -30.97 -22.56 8.42
C GLU A 4 -29.87 -23.26 7.61
N ILE A 5 -29.45 -22.67 6.50
CA ILE A 5 -28.35 -23.17 5.67
C ILE A 5 -27.02 -23.28 6.44
N ILE A 6 -26.74 -22.33 7.35
CA ILE A 6 -25.50 -22.33 8.16
C ILE A 6 -25.53 -23.50 9.13
N ASN A 7 -26.67 -23.74 9.78
CA ASN A 7 -26.87 -24.87 10.67
C ASN A 7 -26.74 -26.21 9.94
N LYS A 8 -27.33 -26.33 8.75
CA LYS A 8 -27.22 -27.54 7.91
C LYS A 8 -25.78 -27.83 7.51
N ILE A 9 -25.01 -26.79 7.15
CA ILE A 9 -23.58 -26.94 6.86
C ILE A 9 -22.86 -27.45 8.11
N ASN A 10 -23.07 -26.83 9.27
CA ASN A 10 -22.41 -27.22 10.52
C ASN A 10 -22.69 -28.68 10.89
N SER A 11 -23.95 -29.14 10.76
CA SER A 11 -24.33 -30.54 11.01
C SER A 11 -23.69 -31.52 10.01
N SER A 12 -23.45 -31.09 8.78
CA SER A 12 -22.80 -31.92 7.75
C SER A 12 -21.27 -32.05 7.90
N LEU A 13 -20.66 -31.33 8.85
CA LEU A 13 -19.21 -31.38 9.06
C LEU A 13 -18.74 -32.66 9.75
N ASP A 14 -19.63 -33.31 10.51
CA ASP A 14 -19.33 -34.56 11.21
C ASP A 14 -19.40 -35.79 10.28
N ASP A 15 -19.95 -35.62 9.06
CA ASP A 15 -19.99 -36.62 8.01
C ASP A 15 -18.86 -36.41 6.98
N SER A 16 -18.32 -37.48 6.39
CA SER A 16 -17.32 -37.39 5.31
C SER A 16 -17.80 -36.46 4.18
N PRO A 17 -16.91 -35.74 3.46
CA PRO A 17 -17.30 -34.78 2.43
C PRO A 17 -18.34 -35.36 1.47
N SER A 18 -19.58 -34.87 1.56
CA SER A 18 -20.70 -35.37 0.78
C SER A 18 -21.07 -34.39 -0.34
N ASN A 19 -21.73 -34.89 -1.38
CA ASN A 19 -22.32 -34.05 -2.44
C ASN A 19 -23.30 -33.03 -1.86
N ASP A 20 -23.97 -33.36 -0.75
CA ASP A 20 -24.91 -32.48 -0.07
C ASP A 20 -24.22 -31.25 0.53
N ARG A 21 -23.02 -31.41 1.11
CA ARG A 21 -22.25 -30.27 1.65
C ARG A 21 -21.81 -29.30 0.55
N SER A 22 -21.38 -29.83 -0.60
CA SER A 22 -20.98 -29.01 -1.74
C SER A 22 -22.15 -28.16 -2.25
N LEU A 23 -23.35 -28.76 -2.35
CA LEU A 23 -24.56 -28.05 -2.74
C LEU A 23 -24.96 -26.96 -1.73
N LEU A 24 -24.85 -27.24 -0.43
CA LEU A 24 -25.13 -26.26 0.63
C LEU A 24 -24.15 -25.08 0.57
N LEU A 25 -22.87 -25.31 0.28
CA LEU A 25 -21.88 -24.25 0.13
C LEU A 25 -22.14 -23.40 -1.12
N GLU A 26 -22.58 -24.00 -2.22
CA GLU A 26 -22.98 -23.25 -3.42
C GLU A 26 -24.22 -22.37 -3.18
N GLN A 27 -25.21 -22.90 -2.46
CA GLN A 27 -26.37 -22.13 -2.02
C GLN A 27 -25.97 -20.99 -1.08
N LEU A 28 -25.06 -21.23 -0.14
CA LEU A 28 -24.55 -20.20 0.76
C LEU A 28 -23.80 -19.12 -0.03
N ARG A 29 -22.95 -19.51 -0.98
CA ARG A 29 -22.26 -18.57 -1.88
C ARG A 29 -23.24 -17.66 -2.61
N THR A 30 -24.34 -18.22 -3.12
CA THR A 30 -25.39 -17.44 -3.80
C THR A 30 -26.08 -16.47 -2.84
N LYS A 31 -26.48 -16.95 -1.66
CA LYS A 31 -27.10 -16.12 -0.61
C LYS A 31 -26.17 -15.04 -0.08
N SER A 32 -24.87 -15.31 -0.01
CA SER A 32 -23.85 -14.36 0.45
C SER A 32 -23.67 -13.16 -0.48
N ARG A 33 -24.37 -13.10 -1.61
CA ARG A 33 -24.41 -11.96 -2.53
C ARG A 33 -25.75 -11.22 -2.49
N ASP A 34 -26.72 -11.76 -1.77
CA ASP A 34 -28.06 -11.18 -1.62
C ASP A 34 -28.06 -10.23 -0.41
N GLU A 35 -28.24 -8.94 -0.69
CA GLU A 35 -28.28 -7.90 0.34
C GLU A 35 -29.36 -8.18 1.39
N THR A 36 -30.50 -8.77 1.00
CA THR A 36 -31.60 -9.06 1.93
C THR A 36 -31.24 -10.19 2.91
N PHE A 37 -30.38 -11.12 2.50
CA PHE A 37 -29.85 -12.16 3.36
C PHE A 37 -28.79 -11.62 4.34
N LEU A 38 -28.02 -10.61 3.92
CA LEU A 38 -26.91 -10.07 4.69
C LEU A 38 -27.28 -8.91 5.61
N LYS A 39 -28.37 -8.20 5.32
CA LYS A 39 -28.79 -7.02 6.08
C LYS A 39 -29.28 -7.41 7.47
N ASN A 40 -28.81 -6.70 8.51
CA ASN A 40 -29.11 -6.98 9.91
C ASN A 40 -28.73 -8.43 10.29
N PHE A 41 -27.56 -8.86 9.86
CA PHE A 41 -27.10 -10.23 10.10
C PHE A 41 -26.93 -10.46 11.61
N PRO A 42 -27.49 -11.53 12.21
CA PRO A 42 -27.38 -11.75 13.64
C PRO A 42 -25.96 -12.11 14.06
N SER A 43 -25.51 -11.57 15.20
CA SER A 43 -24.18 -11.84 15.74
C SER A 43 -23.95 -13.34 15.99
N GLU A 44 -24.96 -14.06 16.47
CA GLU A 44 -24.83 -15.51 16.71
C GLU A 44 -24.61 -16.29 15.41
N GLN A 45 -25.16 -15.82 14.28
CA GLN A 45 -24.96 -16.47 12.99
C GLN A 45 -23.56 -16.21 12.42
N LEU A 46 -22.98 -15.05 12.71
CA LEU A 46 -21.58 -14.76 12.36
C LEU A 46 -20.64 -15.68 13.15
N ASP A 47 -20.90 -15.84 14.44
CA ASP A 47 -20.17 -16.78 15.29
C ASP A 47 -20.30 -18.23 14.78
N GLN A 48 -21.48 -18.65 14.30
CA GLN A 48 -21.64 -19.96 13.66
C GLN A 48 -20.82 -20.10 12.37
N LEU A 49 -20.74 -19.07 11.52
CA LEU A 49 -19.88 -19.11 10.33
C LEU A 49 -18.40 -19.27 10.71
N ILE A 50 -17.94 -18.58 11.75
CA ILE A 50 -16.57 -18.69 12.26
C ILE A 50 -16.30 -20.10 12.80
N ILE A 51 -17.24 -20.69 13.54
CA ILE A 51 -17.14 -22.08 14.02
C ILE A 51 -17.07 -23.05 12.84
N VAL A 52 -17.95 -22.89 11.84
CA VAL A 52 -17.97 -23.71 10.63
C VAL A 52 -16.63 -23.64 9.92
N TYR A 53 -16.10 -22.44 9.70
CA TYR A 53 -14.77 -22.23 9.12
C TYR A 53 -13.69 -23.02 9.88
N SER A 54 -13.66 -22.91 11.21
CA SER A 54 -12.62 -23.54 12.05
C SER A 54 -12.61 -25.09 12.00
N LYS A 55 -13.71 -25.69 11.55
CA LYS A 55 -13.88 -27.14 11.44
C LYS A 55 -13.67 -27.67 10.02
N MET A 56 -13.61 -26.79 9.02
CA MET A 56 -13.45 -27.21 7.63
C MET A 56 -12.05 -27.70 7.34
N SER A 57 -11.96 -28.82 6.60
CA SER A 57 -10.70 -29.48 6.28
C SER A 57 -10.15 -29.14 4.88
N THR A 58 -10.93 -28.47 4.02
CA THR A 58 -10.51 -28.13 2.66
C THR A 58 -10.45 -26.63 2.47
N LEU A 59 -9.38 -26.15 1.84
CA LEU A 59 -9.19 -24.73 1.54
C LEU A 59 -10.34 -24.18 0.67
N LYS A 60 -10.81 -24.97 -0.30
CA LYS A 60 -11.91 -24.57 -1.18
C LYS A 60 -13.20 -24.28 -0.41
N ASP A 61 -13.57 -25.14 0.54
CA ASP A 61 -14.78 -24.95 1.36
C ASP A 61 -14.58 -23.76 2.31
N GLN A 62 -13.39 -23.63 2.91
CA GLN A 62 -13.01 -22.50 3.77
C GLN A 62 -13.14 -21.15 3.06
N LEU A 63 -12.71 -21.06 1.79
CA LEU A 63 -12.80 -19.83 0.99
C LEU A 63 -14.25 -19.37 0.74
N VAL A 64 -15.20 -20.30 0.63
CA VAL A 64 -16.63 -19.96 0.53
C VAL A 64 -17.14 -19.34 1.83
N ILE A 65 -16.73 -19.89 2.97
CA ILE A 65 -17.11 -19.35 4.28
C ILE A 65 -16.46 -17.99 4.52
N ILE A 66 -15.16 -17.84 4.22
CA ILE A 66 -14.45 -16.57 4.31
C ILE A 66 -15.13 -15.50 3.45
N SER A 67 -15.45 -15.83 2.20
CA SER A 67 -16.16 -14.90 1.31
C SER A 67 -17.50 -14.46 1.91
N THR A 68 -18.22 -15.38 2.56
CA THR A 68 -19.49 -15.08 3.23
C THR A 68 -19.28 -14.17 4.44
N ILE A 69 -18.29 -14.46 5.28
CA ILE A 69 -17.91 -13.62 6.43
C ILE A 69 -17.54 -12.21 5.95
N CYS A 70 -16.74 -12.08 4.89
CA CYS A 70 -16.39 -10.78 4.31
C CYS A 70 -17.63 -9.97 3.92
N ASN A 71 -18.59 -10.59 3.23
CA ASN A 71 -19.81 -9.90 2.81
C ASN A 71 -20.70 -9.50 4.00
N VAL A 72 -20.74 -10.31 5.06
CA VAL A 72 -21.42 -9.97 6.31
C VAL A 72 -20.75 -8.77 6.98
N LEU A 73 -19.43 -8.81 7.18
CA LEU A 73 -18.66 -7.72 7.80
C LEU A 73 -18.73 -6.43 6.97
N LEU A 74 -18.81 -6.53 5.65
CA LEU A 74 -18.89 -5.39 4.75
C LEU A 74 -20.21 -4.61 4.90
N LEU A 75 -21.34 -5.32 5.07
CA LEU A 75 -22.68 -4.72 5.15
C LEU A 75 -23.17 -4.45 6.59
N ASN A 76 -22.46 -4.93 7.61
CA ASN A 76 -22.87 -4.79 9.01
C ASN A 76 -21.75 -4.11 9.81
N ASP A 77 -21.66 -2.78 9.71
CA ASP A 77 -20.62 -1.93 10.32
C ASP A 77 -20.42 -2.18 11.82
N GLN A 78 -21.49 -2.53 12.54
CA GLN A 78 -21.46 -2.87 13.95
C GLN A 78 -20.39 -3.95 14.27
N PHE A 79 -20.20 -4.94 13.40
CA PHE A 79 -19.19 -5.99 13.62
C PHE A 79 -17.75 -5.51 13.45
N ARG A 80 -17.54 -4.39 12.76
CA ARG A 80 -16.22 -3.77 12.58
C ARG A 80 -15.91 -2.73 13.67
N ASN A 81 -16.94 -2.02 14.13
CA ASN A 81 -16.79 -0.85 15.00
C ASN A 81 -17.01 -1.14 16.50
N GLU A 82 -17.70 -2.23 16.84
CA GLU A 82 -17.96 -2.63 18.24
C GLU A 82 -16.94 -3.67 18.73
N GLU A 83 -16.99 -4.01 20.02
CA GLU A 83 -16.12 -5.04 20.60
C GLU A 83 -16.32 -6.39 19.89
N ALA A 84 -15.24 -6.96 19.36
CA ALA A 84 -15.31 -8.22 18.63
C ALA A 84 -15.78 -9.37 19.54
N SER A 85 -16.59 -10.29 19.00
CA SER A 85 -17.05 -11.45 19.77
C SER A 85 -15.89 -12.29 20.29
N LYS A 86 -16.05 -12.95 21.45
CA LYS A 86 -15.03 -13.85 22.01
C LYS A 86 -14.69 -15.01 21.06
N ILE A 87 -15.63 -15.42 20.21
CA ILE A 87 -15.41 -16.47 19.21
C ILE A 87 -14.52 -15.96 18.08
N LEU A 88 -14.76 -14.73 17.62
CA LEU A 88 -13.91 -14.09 16.61
C LEU A 88 -12.49 -13.87 17.14
N GLN A 89 -12.34 -13.25 18.33
CA GLN A 89 -11.02 -13.04 18.96
C GLN A 89 -10.20 -14.33 19.09
N LYS A 90 -10.84 -15.45 19.48
CA LYS A 90 -10.17 -16.75 19.61
C LYS A 90 -9.82 -17.41 18.27
N SER A 91 -10.58 -17.09 17.22
CA SER A 91 -10.41 -17.70 15.90
C SER A 91 -9.40 -16.93 15.04
N VAL A 92 -9.26 -15.63 15.26
CA VAL A 92 -8.36 -14.76 14.48
C VAL A 92 -6.92 -15.28 14.37
N PRO A 93 -6.25 -15.73 15.44
CA PRO A 93 -4.90 -16.27 15.31
C PRO A 93 -4.80 -17.50 14.39
N ARG A 94 -5.88 -18.30 14.30
CA ARG A 94 -5.93 -19.48 13.41
C ARG A 94 -6.17 -19.10 11.94
N LEU A 95 -6.59 -17.87 11.67
CA LEU A 95 -6.68 -17.37 10.30
C LEU A 95 -5.29 -17.15 9.70
N GLU A 96 -4.23 -17.03 10.51
CA GLU A 96 -2.87 -16.79 10.01
C GLU A 96 -2.35 -17.95 9.14
N ASP A 97 -2.73 -19.19 9.50
CA ASP A 97 -2.38 -20.41 8.76
C ASP A 97 -2.91 -20.36 7.32
N ILE A 98 -4.01 -19.62 7.07
CA ILE A 98 -4.55 -19.55 5.71
C ILE A 98 -3.63 -18.81 4.74
N LEU A 99 -2.79 -17.91 5.26
CA LEU A 99 -1.83 -17.18 4.46
C LEU A 99 -0.71 -18.09 3.93
N ASP A 100 -0.45 -19.23 4.57
CA ASP A 100 0.54 -20.20 4.10
C ASP A 100 0.10 -20.92 2.83
N TYR A 101 -1.22 -21.07 2.62
CA TYR A 101 -1.73 -21.63 1.36
C TYR A 101 -1.61 -20.67 0.18
N VAL A 102 -1.33 -19.39 0.43
CA VAL A 102 -1.12 -18.40 -0.63
C VAL A 102 0.35 -18.41 -1.01
N SER A 103 0.77 -19.39 -1.81
CA SER A 103 2.12 -19.44 -2.40
C SER A 103 2.14 -18.65 -3.70
N GLU A 104 2.75 -17.45 -3.70
CA GLU A 104 2.69 -16.54 -4.86
C GLU A 104 3.30 -17.17 -6.13
N ARG A 105 4.30 -18.03 -5.94
CA ARG A 105 5.02 -18.72 -7.03
C ARG A 105 4.23 -19.89 -7.65
N GLU A 106 3.18 -20.35 -7.00
CA GLU A 106 2.34 -21.46 -7.49
C GLU A 106 1.07 -20.97 -8.20
N ILE A 107 0.78 -19.67 -8.13
CA ILE A 107 -0.38 -19.06 -8.78
C ILE A 107 -0.05 -18.77 -10.25
N ASN A 108 -0.74 -19.48 -11.15
CA ASN A 108 -0.45 -19.46 -12.58
C ASN A 108 -1.62 -18.90 -13.43
N SER A 109 -2.67 -18.37 -12.79
CA SER A 109 -3.85 -17.86 -13.51
C SER A 109 -4.64 -16.77 -12.75
N GLU A 110 -5.33 -15.91 -13.49
CA GLU A 110 -6.25 -14.89 -12.96
C GLU A 110 -7.36 -15.50 -12.08
N SER A 111 -7.86 -16.69 -12.42
CA SER A 111 -8.88 -17.36 -11.62
C SER A 111 -8.39 -17.70 -10.22
N GLN A 112 -7.14 -18.17 -10.10
CA GLN A 112 -6.55 -18.52 -8.80
C GLN A 112 -6.35 -17.27 -7.93
N TYR A 113 -5.95 -16.13 -8.49
CA TYR A 113 -5.90 -14.87 -7.72
C TYR A 113 -7.28 -14.48 -7.17
N ASN A 114 -8.34 -14.64 -7.96
CA ASN A 114 -9.70 -14.36 -7.47
C ASN A 114 -10.15 -15.28 -6.34
N ASP A 115 -9.65 -16.52 -6.31
CA ASP A 115 -9.95 -17.47 -5.23
C ASP A 115 -9.30 -17.03 -3.89
N PHE A 116 -8.12 -16.38 -3.93
CA PHE A 116 -7.40 -15.93 -2.74
C PHE A 116 -7.77 -14.50 -2.28
N LEU A 117 -8.32 -13.66 -3.16
CA LEU A 117 -8.72 -12.29 -2.83
C LEU A 117 -9.59 -12.18 -1.54
N PRO A 118 -10.55 -13.08 -1.26
CA PRO A 118 -11.34 -13.04 -0.03
C PRO A 118 -10.51 -13.11 1.25
N ILE A 119 -9.33 -13.75 1.24
CA ILE A 119 -8.44 -13.82 2.40
C ILE A 119 -7.95 -12.42 2.77
N PHE A 120 -7.38 -11.69 1.81
CA PHE A 120 -6.90 -10.33 2.04
C PHE A 120 -8.04 -9.37 2.37
N ARG A 121 -9.20 -9.52 1.70
CA ARG A 121 -10.42 -8.77 2.06
C ARG A 121 -10.82 -9.00 3.52
N LEU A 122 -10.72 -10.24 4.03
CA LEU A 122 -11.04 -10.54 5.42
C LEU A 122 -10.12 -9.77 6.37
N TYR A 123 -8.80 -9.84 6.16
CA TYR A 123 -7.84 -9.11 6.99
C TYR A 123 -8.07 -7.60 6.97
N TYR A 124 -8.41 -7.04 5.81
CA TYR A 124 -8.77 -5.62 5.70
C TYR A 124 -10.02 -5.28 6.52
N LEU A 125 -11.04 -6.14 6.48
CA LEU A 125 -12.26 -5.91 7.26
C LEU A 125 -12.04 -6.07 8.75
N LEU A 126 -11.18 -7.01 9.16
CA LEU A 126 -10.80 -7.21 10.56
C LEU A 126 -9.92 -6.09 11.10
N SER A 127 -9.10 -5.45 10.26
CA SER A 127 -8.22 -4.35 10.68
C SER A 127 -8.99 -3.09 11.08
N TYR A 128 -10.26 -2.95 10.74
CA TYR A 128 -11.10 -1.87 11.28
C TYR A 128 -11.38 -1.99 12.78
N ASN A 129 -11.30 -3.20 13.33
CA ASN A 129 -11.62 -3.44 14.73
C ASN A 129 -10.35 -3.34 15.60
N SER A 130 -10.25 -2.28 16.39
CA SER A 130 -9.08 -2.02 17.25
C SER A 130 -8.80 -3.15 18.25
N SER A 131 -9.82 -3.90 18.69
CA SER A 131 -9.63 -5.06 19.58
C SER A 131 -8.98 -6.27 18.89
N LEU A 132 -9.04 -6.33 17.55
CA LEU A 132 -8.48 -7.42 16.76
C LEU A 132 -7.10 -7.10 16.19
N ILE A 133 -6.77 -5.82 16.04
CA ILE A 133 -5.49 -5.35 15.50
C ILE A 133 -4.27 -6.00 16.16
N PRO A 134 -4.14 -6.07 17.50
CA PRO A 134 -3.02 -6.75 18.14
C PRO A 134 -2.96 -8.25 17.82
N LEU A 135 -4.12 -8.89 17.58
CA LEU A 135 -4.22 -10.31 17.27
C LEU A 135 -3.85 -10.63 15.82
N ILE A 136 -4.00 -9.67 14.90
CA ILE A 136 -3.61 -9.83 13.49
C ILE A 136 -2.24 -9.25 13.16
N LYS A 137 -1.52 -8.64 14.11
CA LYS A 137 -0.20 -8.02 13.86
C LYS A 137 0.79 -8.98 13.18
N SER A 138 0.89 -10.23 13.62
CA SER A 138 1.75 -11.25 12.99
C SER A 138 1.34 -11.53 11.54
N ALA A 139 0.03 -11.71 11.31
CA ALA A 139 -0.52 -11.92 9.99
C ALA A 139 -0.28 -10.70 9.07
N ILE A 140 -0.38 -9.47 9.58
CA ILE A 140 -0.11 -8.24 8.81
C ILE A 140 1.37 -8.15 8.42
N LEU A 141 2.29 -8.51 9.32
CA LEU A 141 3.72 -8.59 9.00
C LEU A 141 3.97 -9.61 7.87
N LYS A 142 3.35 -10.79 7.95
CA LYS A 142 3.42 -11.81 6.90
C LYS A 142 2.85 -11.31 5.58
N ILE A 143 1.68 -10.67 5.61
CA ILE A 143 1.03 -10.04 4.45
C ILE A 143 1.94 -8.98 3.81
N SER A 144 2.60 -8.15 4.62
CA SER A 144 3.59 -7.17 4.15
C SER A 144 4.76 -7.87 3.44
N GLY A 145 5.27 -8.98 3.98
CA GLY A 145 6.30 -9.79 3.32
C GLY A 145 5.87 -10.34 1.96
N LYS A 146 4.59 -10.68 1.79
CA LYS A 146 4.02 -11.18 0.52
C LYS A 146 3.85 -10.09 -0.54
N LEU A 147 3.71 -8.83 -0.12
CA LEU A 147 3.48 -7.68 -1.01
C LEU A 147 4.53 -7.58 -2.12
N LEU A 148 5.82 -7.71 -1.76
CA LEU A 148 6.92 -7.61 -2.73
C LEU A 148 6.85 -8.70 -3.81
N ASN A 149 6.49 -9.94 -3.42
CA ASN A 149 6.33 -11.06 -4.36
C ASN A 149 5.18 -10.77 -5.32
N PHE A 150 4.03 -10.33 -4.81
CA PHE A 150 2.90 -9.96 -5.66
C PHE A 150 3.22 -8.82 -6.62
N ILE A 151 3.93 -7.78 -6.16
CA ILE A 151 4.37 -6.68 -7.03
C ILE A 151 5.32 -7.18 -8.11
N THR A 152 6.26 -8.06 -7.75
CA THR A 152 7.23 -8.62 -8.70
C THR A 152 6.54 -9.44 -9.80
N LEU A 153 5.43 -10.10 -9.47
CA LEU A 153 4.60 -10.85 -10.42
C LEU A 153 3.57 -9.97 -11.15
N SER A 154 3.34 -8.74 -10.67
CA SER A 154 2.31 -7.85 -11.20
C SER A 154 2.73 -7.18 -12.50
N GLY A 155 1.76 -7.04 -13.41
CA GLY A 155 1.84 -6.20 -14.59
C GLY A 155 0.62 -5.29 -14.68
N VAL A 156 0.66 -4.34 -15.63
CA VAL A 156 -0.45 -3.40 -15.88
C VAL A 156 -1.77 -4.13 -16.21
N GLU A 157 -1.67 -5.32 -16.82
CA GLU A 157 -2.80 -6.11 -17.30
C GLU A 157 -3.34 -7.15 -16.30
N THR A 158 -2.61 -7.44 -15.21
CA THR A 158 -2.98 -8.50 -14.24
C THR A 158 -4.02 -8.01 -13.22
N LYS A 159 -5.27 -7.85 -13.66
CA LYS A 159 -6.35 -7.21 -12.87
C LYS A 159 -6.59 -7.85 -11.52
N SER A 160 -6.66 -9.19 -11.44
CA SER A 160 -7.00 -9.87 -10.18
C SER A 160 -5.86 -9.78 -9.18
N LEU A 161 -4.61 -9.83 -9.65
CA LEU A 161 -3.42 -9.62 -8.83
C LEU A 161 -3.34 -8.16 -8.33
N ASN A 162 -3.63 -7.18 -9.18
CA ASN A 162 -3.63 -5.78 -8.78
C ASN A 162 -4.68 -5.53 -7.68
N LYS A 163 -5.84 -6.19 -7.73
CA LYS A 163 -6.83 -6.16 -6.64
C LYS A 163 -6.31 -6.75 -5.33
N ILE A 164 -5.53 -7.83 -5.36
CA ILE A 164 -4.89 -8.37 -4.15
C ILE A 164 -3.91 -7.35 -3.57
N ILE A 165 -3.06 -6.75 -4.41
CA ILE A 165 -2.11 -5.71 -3.99
C ILE A 165 -2.85 -4.54 -3.32
N ILE A 166 -3.94 -4.07 -3.93
CA ILE A 166 -4.80 -3.02 -3.37
C ILE A 166 -5.34 -3.42 -1.99
N GLU A 167 -5.83 -4.65 -1.81
CA GLU A 167 -6.29 -5.11 -0.48
C GLU A 167 -5.15 -5.16 0.54
N ILE A 168 -3.96 -5.63 0.14
CA ILE A 168 -2.78 -5.64 1.01
C ILE A 168 -2.41 -4.23 1.46
N LEU A 169 -2.40 -3.26 0.54
CA LEU A 169 -2.10 -1.87 0.87
C LEU A 169 -3.18 -1.28 1.79
N LYS A 170 -4.45 -1.61 1.58
CA LYS A 170 -5.55 -1.20 2.48
C LYS A 170 -5.37 -1.75 3.90
N ILE A 171 -4.91 -3.00 4.05
CA ILE A 171 -4.57 -3.60 5.34
C ILE A 171 -3.43 -2.83 6.02
N ILE A 172 -2.33 -2.63 5.30
CA ILE A 172 -1.13 -1.94 5.84
C ILE A 172 -1.51 -0.52 6.26
N TYR A 173 -2.21 0.23 5.39
CA TYR A 173 -2.70 1.57 5.71
C TYR A 173 -3.55 1.59 6.98
N SER A 174 -4.53 0.68 7.09
CA SER A 174 -5.39 0.58 8.26
C SER A 174 -4.60 0.30 9.54
N PHE A 175 -3.54 -0.50 9.47
CA PHE A 175 -2.67 -0.80 10.61
C PHE A 175 -1.82 0.41 11.03
N VAL A 176 -1.10 1.03 10.09
CA VAL A 176 -0.21 2.17 10.41
C VAL A 176 -1.01 3.41 10.82
N HIS A 177 -2.19 3.64 10.23
CA HIS A 177 -3.03 4.79 10.53
C HIS A 177 -3.63 4.73 11.95
N GLN A 178 -3.78 3.53 12.52
CA GLN A 178 -4.24 3.38 13.90
C GLN A 178 -3.15 3.66 14.94
N GLY A 179 -1.93 4.00 14.52
CA GLY A 179 -0.83 4.35 15.42
C GLY A 179 -0.21 3.15 16.13
N GLU A 180 -0.40 1.94 15.60
CA GLU A 180 0.26 0.74 16.08
C GLU A 180 1.76 0.77 15.81
N ASP A 181 2.51 0.03 16.62
CA ASP A 181 3.93 -0.20 16.36
C ASP A 181 4.10 -0.99 15.05
N SER A 182 4.53 -0.28 14.01
CA SER A 182 4.78 -0.73 12.64
C SER A 182 6.21 -1.21 12.40
N SER A 183 7.00 -1.43 13.46
CA SER A 183 8.35 -1.97 13.37
C SER A 183 8.41 -3.22 12.48
N GLY A 184 9.28 -3.19 11.47
CA GLY A 184 9.46 -4.26 10.48
C GLY A 184 8.46 -4.21 9.31
N ILE A 185 7.23 -3.75 9.51
CA ILE A 185 6.24 -3.57 8.43
C ILE A 185 6.68 -2.42 7.52
N ASP A 186 7.10 -1.30 8.10
CA ASP A 186 7.46 -0.08 7.36
C ASP A 186 8.64 -0.31 6.40
N SER A 187 9.69 -1.01 6.85
CA SER A 187 10.85 -1.30 6.00
C SER A 187 10.49 -2.19 4.82
N VAL A 188 9.67 -3.23 5.04
CA VAL A 188 9.23 -4.16 3.98
C VAL A 188 8.30 -3.46 3.00
N PHE A 189 7.42 -2.59 3.52
CA PHE A 189 6.56 -1.73 2.72
C PHE A 189 7.38 -0.80 1.81
N VAL A 190 8.40 -0.11 2.33
CA VAL A 190 9.22 0.82 1.54
C VAL A 190 9.98 0.09 0.42
N LEU A 191 10.48 -1.13 0.67
CA LEU A 191 11.11 -1.96 -0.37
C LEU A 191 10.11 -2.35 -1.47
N SER A 192 8.90 -2.73 -1.07
CA SER A 192 7.79 -3.00 -2.00
C SER A 192 7.45 -1.77 -2.84
N CYS A 193 7.45 -0.60 -2.20
CA CYS A 193 7.24 0.69 -2.85
C CYS A 193 8.31 0.99 -3.90
N ASN A 194 9.60 0.81 -3.56
CA ASN A 194 10.70 0.96 -4.52
C ASN A 194 10.48 0.08 -5.75
N LYS A 195 10.12 -1.20 -5.55
CA LYS A 195 9.89 -2.15 -6.64
C LYS A 195 8.72 -1.74 -7.54
N PHE A 196 7.58 -1.40 -6.95
CA PHE A 196 6.38 -1.00 -7.71
C PHE A 196 6.66 0.26 -8.53
N ASN A 197 7.34 1.23 -7.92
CA ASN A 197 7.68 2.49 -8.55
C ASN A 197 8.52 2.31 -9.84
N LEU A 198 9.46 1.36 -9.85
CA LEU A 198 10.23 1.01 -11.05
C LEU A 198 9.34 0.40 -12.15
N LEU A 199 8.38 -0.44 -11.79
CA LEU A 199 7.45 -1.04 -12.74
C LEU A 199 6.48 -0.01 -13.33
N TYR A 200 6.02 0.92 -12.49
CA TYR A 200 5.19 2.05 -12.89
C TYR A 200 5.90 2.96 -13.90
N ASN A 201 7.16 3.30 -13.66
CA ASN A 201 7.92 4.16 -14.58
C ASN A 201 8.10 3.51 -15.97
N LYS A 202 8.26 2.18 -16.04
CA LYS A 202 8.39 1.43 -17.31
C LYS A 202 7.10 1.42 -18.13
N SER A 203 5.97 1.79 -17.55
CA SER A 203 4.65 1.70 -18.19
C SER A 203 4.37 2.94 -19.05
N ILE A 204 4.25 2.72 -20.37
CA ILE A 204 3.88 3.77 -21.34
C ILE A 204 2.45 4.26 -21.07
N GLN A 205 1.55 3.35 -20.72
CA GLN A 205 0.17 3.62 -20.29
C GLN A 205 -0.14 2.85 -19.01
N THR A 206 -0.85 3.48 -18.09
CA THR A 206 -1.23 2.89 -16.80
C THR A 206 -2.73 2.63 -16.75
N SER A 207 -3.11 1.49 -16.17
CA SER A 207 -4.52 1.15 -15.90
C SER A 207 -5.00 1.83 -14.62
N GLN A 208 -6.32 1.93 -14.44
CA GLN A 208 -6.92 2.53 -13.23
C GLN A 208 -6.46 1.82 -11.95
N ASP A 209 -6.40 0.48 -11.96
CA ASP A 209 -5.95 -0.29 -10.80
C ASP A 209 -4.47 0.02 -10.47
N TYR A 210 -3.63 0.25 -11.48
CA TYR A 210 -2.22 0.57 -11.30
C TYR A 210 -2.01 1.98 -10.73
N ASP A 211 -2.85 2.93 -11.16
CA ASP A 211 -2.91 4.28 -10.58
C ASP A 211 -3.42 4.25 -9.13
N GLU A 212 -4.43 3.41 -8.81
CA GLU A 212 -4.92 3.21 -7.44
C GLU A 212 -3.82 2.62 -6.54
N ILE A 213 -3.01 1.68 -7.05
CA ILE A 213 -1.86 1.14 -6.31
C ILE A 213 -0.84 2.24 -5.99
N LEU A 214 -0.48 3.10 -6.96
CA LEU A 214 0.44 4.22 -6.73
C LEU A 214 -0.09 5.14 -5.61
N GLN A 215 -1.36 5.51 -5.68
CA GLN A 215 -2.01 6.35 -4.67
C GLN A 215 -1.98 5.70 -3.28
N HIS A 216 -2.22 4.39 -3.18
CA HIS A 216 -2.14 3.67 -1.91
C HIS A 216 -0.72 3.64 -1.34
N PHE A 217 0.32 3.50 -2.17
CA PHE A 217 1.70 3.64 -1.72
C PHE A 217 1.96 5.04 -1.15
N GLY A 218 1.50 6.09 -1.83
CA GLY A 218 1.59 7.46 -1.31
C GLY A 218 0.90 7.62 0.06
N ASN A 219 -0.35 7.14 0.19
CA ASN A 219 -1.14 7.22 1.43
C ASN A 219 -0.46 6.54 2.64
N ILE A 220 0.23 5.42 2.41
CA ILE A 220 0.96 4.75 3.49
C ILE A 220 2.26 5.50 3.77
N LEU A 221 2.98 5.96 2.74
CA LEU A 221 4.23 6.69 2.89
C LEU A 221 4.07 7.97 3.74
N ILE A 222 2.95 8.69 3.58
CA ILE A 222 2.64 9.88 4.40
C ILE A 222 2.34 9.55 5.87
N THR A 223 2.06 8.29 6.18
CA THR A 223 1.63 7.85 7.52
C THR A 223 2.77 7.21 8.31
N ILE A 224 3.70 6.52 7.64
CA ILE A 224 4.83 5.86 8.30
C ILE A 224 5.91 6.83 8.75
N SER A 225 6.83 6.38 9.61
CA SER A 225 7.94 7.19 10.07
C SER A 225 8.84 7.65 8.91
N ILE A 226 9.02 8.98 8.80
CA ILE A 226 9.91 9.60 7.80
C ILE A 226 11.35 9.09 7.96
N GLU A 227 11.81 8.82 9.19
CA GLU A 227 13.15 8.31 9.43
C GLU A 227 13.35 6.92 8.84
N VAL A 228 12.37 6.03 9.03
CA VAL A 228 12.39 4.68 8.45
C VAL A 228 12.34 4.78 6.92
N ALA A 229 11.40 5.54 6.39
CA ALA A 229 11.26 5.67 4.94
C ALA A 229 12.48 6.35 4.28
N LYS A 230 13.13 7.34 4.92
CA LYS A 230 14.38 7.94 4.42
C LYS A 230 15.49 6.90 4.26
N ASN A 231 15.61 5.96 5.20
CA ASN A 231 16.67 4.93 5.20
C ASN A 231 16.47 3.84 4.13
N TYR A 232 15.22 3.54 3.75
CA TYR A 232 14.91 2.44 2.83
C TYR A 232 14.43 2.89 1.44
N MET A 233 14.05 4.16 1.26
CA MET A 233 13.55 4.68 -0.02
C MET A 233 14.72 5.05 -0.95
N LEU A 234 14.96 4.20 -1.95
CA LEU A 234 16.11 4.30 -2.85
C LEU A 234 15.81 5.15 -4.10
N ASN A 235 14.55 5.20 -4.55
CA ASN A 235 14.18 5.82 -5.83
C ASN A 235 13.21 7.01 -5.69
N LYS A 236 13.49 7.90 -4.73
CA LYS A 236 12.68 9.09 -4.38
C LYS A 236 12.35 9.94 -5.61
N LYS A 237 13.36 10.23 -6.44
CA LYS A 237 13.23 10.98 -7.70
C LYS A 237 12.21 10.36 -8.66
N THR A 238 12.37 9.07 -8.95
CA THR A 238 11.46 8.32 -9.83
C THR A 238 10.05 8.29 -9.26
N PHE A 239 9.91 8.22 -7.93
CA PHE A 239 8.61 8.24 -7.29
C PHE A 239 7.93 9.60 -7.48
N ALA A 240 8.66 10.69 -7.26
CA ALA A 240 8.15 12.01 -7.52
C ALA A 240 7.73 12.21 -8.99
N GLN A 241 8.50 11.71 -9.96
CA GLN A 241 8.14 11.76 -11.38
C GLN A 241 6.84 11.00 -11.67
N ASN A 242 6.65 9.82 -11.08
CA ASN A 242 5.43 9.04 -11.25
C ASN A 242 4.21 9.72 -10.64
N GLU A 243 4.36 10.30 -9.44
CA GLU A 243 3.32 11.11 -8.79
C GLU A 243 2.96 12.35 -9.63
N ILE A 244 3.95 13.05 -10.17
CA ILE A 244 3.73 14.20 -11.06
C ILE A 244 3.02 13.78 -12.36
N LYS A 245 3.45 12.67 -12.97
CA LYS A 245 2.80 12.12 -14.17
C LYS A 245 1.34 11.81 -13.91
N PHE A 246 1.02 11.21 -12.75
CA PHE A 246 -0.34 10.93 -12.32
C PHE A 246 -1.16 12.21 -12.03
N LEU A 247 -0.61 13.16 -11.28
CA LEU A 247 -1.25 14.44 -10.98
C LEU A 247 -1.54 15.25 -12.24
N ASN A 248 -0.59 15.29 -13.18
CA ASN A 248 -0.78 15.94 -14.47
C ASN A 248 -1.85 15.20 -15.30
N LYS A 249 -1.91 13.86 -15.29
CA LYS A 249 -2.97 13.07 -15.94
C LYS A 249 -4.36 13.43 -15.41
N ILE A 250 -4.53 13.55 -14.08
CA ILE A 250 -5.81 13.94 -13.45
C ILE A 250 -6.20 15.38 -13.83
N SER A 251 -5.21 16.27 -13.86
CA SER A 251 -5.39 17.69 -14.23
C SER A 251 -5.99 17.88 -15.63
N PHE A 252 -5.78 16.95 -16.56
CA PHE A 252 -6.36 17.05 -17.91
C PHE A 252 -7.75 16.39 -18.05
N GLY A 253 -8.27 15.73 -17.02
CA GLY A 253 -9.37 14.77 -17.14
C GLY A 253 -10.79 15.24 -16.79
N ASP A 254 -10.99 16.43 -16.21
CA ASP A 254 -12.29 17.05 -15.81
C ASP A 254 -13.30 16.20 -15.00
N VAL A 255 -13.01 14.94 -14.68
CA VAL A 255 -13.89 14.04 -13.90
C VAL A 255 -13.28 13.82 -12.52
N PHE A 256 -13.55 14.76 -11.62
CA PHE A 256 -13.28 14.57 -10.19
C PHE A 256 -14.34 13.65 -9.60
N GLY A 257 -14.00 12.35 -9.51
CA GLY A 257 -14.59 11.45 -8.52
C GLY A 257 -14.01 11.69 -7.13
N LEU A 258 -14.18 10.72 -6.22
CA LEU A 258 -13.73 10.71 -4.81
C LEU A 258 -12.21 10.91 -4.56
N ASN A 259 -11.40 11.18 -5.58
CA ASN A 259 -9.93 11.27 -5.50
C ASN A 259 -9.48 12.73 -5.64
N THR A 260 -9.33 13.43 -4.53
CA THR A 260 -8.67 14.74 -4.52
C THR A 260 -7.14 14.56 -4.63
N PRO A 261 -6.42 15.45 -5.34
CA PRO A 261 -4.97 15.36 -5.53
C PRO A 261 -4.16 15.62 -4.25
N VAL A 262 -4.85 15.94 -3.15
CA VAL A 262 -4.31 16.25 -1.82
C VAL A 262 -3.29 15.20 -1.37
N SER A 263 -3.63 13.91 -1.41
CA SER A 263 -2.74 12.88 -0.88
C SER A 263 -1.46 12.70 -1.71
N ASN A 264 -1.58 12.81 -3.04
CA ASN A 264 -0.44 12.76 -3.95
C ASN A 264 0.49 13.97 -3.74
N LEU A 265 -0.07 15.16 -3.49
CA LEU A 265 0.73 16.35 -3.15
C LEU A 265 1.42 16.22 -1.79
N LEU A 266 0.77 15.64 -0.78
CA LEU A 266 1.40 15.32 0.50
C LEU A 266 2.51 14.26 0.33
N THR A 267 2.32 13.31 -0.58
CA THR A 267 3.36 12.32 -0.92
C THR A 267 4.59 13.01 -1.50
N LEU A 268 4.41 13.95 -2.44
CA LEU A 268 5.51 14.78 -2.95
C LEU A 268 6.20 15.58 -1.83
N ASP A 269 5.44 16.13 -0.90
CA ASP A 269 5.99 16.87 0.24
C ASP A 269 6.89 16.00 1.14
N VAL A 270 6.44 14.78 1.41
CA VAL A 270 7.20 13.79 2.17
C VAL A 270 8.47 13.38 1.42
N LEU A 271 8.39 13.16 0.10
CA LEU A 271 9.55 12.84 -0.74
C LEU A 271 10.57 13.99 -0.76
N ILE A 272 10.14 15.25 -0.87
CA ILE A 272 11.02 16.43 -0.77
C ILE A 272 11.72 16.45 0.59
N THR A 273 10.98 16.17 1.66
CA THR A 273 11.51 16.17 3.03
C THR A 273 12.56 15.06 3.22
N MET A 274 12.36 13.89 2.61
CA MET A 274 13.34 12.79 2.62
C MET A 274 14.60 13.08 1.82
N ASP A 275 14.47 13.91 0.78
CA ASP A 275 15.51 14.28 -0.19
C ASP A 275 16.30 15.54 0.17
N HIS A 276 16.18 16.01 1.43
CA HIS A 276 16.69 17.30 1.88
C HIS A 276 18.15 17.60 1.44
N ASP A 277 19.01 16.58 1.40
CA ASP A 277 20.44 16.75 1.14
C ASP A 277 20.76 16.92 -0.37
N GLU A 278 19.98 16.30 -1.26
CA GLU A 278 20.28 16.21 -2.70
C GLU A 278 19.46 17.22 -3.53
N ASN A 279 18.28 17.63 -3.04
CA ASN A 279 17.34 18.55 -3.70
C ASN A 279 16.87 18.13 -5.10
N GLU A 280 17.10 16.88 -5.52
CA GLU A 280 16.69 16.38 -6.83
C GLU A 280 15.17 16.32 -6.97
N VAL A 281 14.49 15.81 -5.94
CA VAL A 281 13.02 15.72 -5.90
C VAL A 281 12.43 17.12 -5.95
N LYS A 282 12.97 18.05 -5.17
CA LYS A 282 12.52 19.45 -5.15
C LYS A 282 12.62 20.09 -6.53
N ASN A 283 13.74 19.90 -7.22
CA ASN A 283 13.96 20.45 -8.56
C ASN A 283 12.98 19.89 -9.59
N ILE A 284 12.71 18.58 -9.55
CA ILE A 284 11.74 17.95 -10.45
C ILE A 284 10.31 18.42 -10.18
N VAL A 285 9.90 18.48 -8.92
CA VAL A 285 8.56 18.99 -8.57
C VAL A 285 8.39 20.42 -9.06
N LYS A 286 9.39 21.28 -8.88
CA LYS A 286 9.36 22.67 -9.37
C LYS A 286 9.27 22.78 -10.89
N ASN A 287 9.92 21.88 -11.62
CA ASN A 287 10.03 21.96 -13.08
C ASN A 287 8.91 21.24 -13.84
N GLU A 288 8.35 20.17 -13.27
CA GLU A 288 7.45 19.26 -14.00
C GLU A 288 6.00 19.26 -13.47
N LEU A 289 5.76 19.69 -12.22
CA LEU A 289 4.41 19.76 -11.67
C LEU A 289 3.65 20.97 -12.23
N ASN A 290 2.46 20.75 -12.80
CA ASN A 290 1.62 21.84 -13.30
C ASN A 290 0.86 22.55 -12.14
N LEU A 291 1.59 23.34 -11.35
CA LEU A 291 1.07 24.06 -10.19
C LEU A 291 -0.06 25.03 -10.56
N ASP A 292 0.10 25.76 -11.67
CA ASP A 292 -0.90 26.73 -12.14
C ASP A 292 -2.27 26.08 -12.36
N HIS A 293 -2.30 24.89 -12.96
CA HIS A 293 -3.56 24.17 -13.15
C HIS A 293 -4.12 23.66 -11.81
N LEU A 294 -3.29 23.09 -10.94
CA LEU A 294 -3.74 22.62 -9.61
C LEU A 294 -4.34 23.76 -8.76
N GLU A 295 -3.88 25.00 -8.91
CA GLU A 295 -4.48 26.17 -8.26
C GLU A 295 -5.87 26.51 -8.80
N THR A 296 -6.08 26.38 -10.11
CA THR A 296 -7.43 26.56 -10.67
C THR A 296 -8.42 25.57 -10.07
N LEU A 297 -7.96 24.36 -9.76
CA LEU A 297 -8.73 23.33 -9.07
C LEU A 297 -8.92 23.62 -7.57
N GLY A 298 -7.86 24.12 -6.90
CA GLY A 298 -7.86 24.50 -5.49
C GLY A 298 -8.88 25.58 -5.14
N SER A 299 -9.32 26.39 -6.10
CA SER A 299 -10.40 27.39 -5.90
C SER A 299 -11.72 26.80 -5.36
N LYS A 300 -11.93 25.48 -5.47
CA LYS A 300 -13.10 24.76 -4.99
C LYS A 300 -12.84 23.87 -3.75
N ASP A 301 -11.58 23.69 -3.34
CA ASP A 301 -11.17 22.82 -2.23
C ASP A 301 -10.14 23.53 -1.33
N LEU A 302 -10.55 23.83 -0.08
CA LEU A 302 -9.73 24.53 0.91
C LEU A 302 -8.51 23.71 1.36
N ASN A 303 -8.63 22.39 1.43
CA ASN A 303 -7.51 21.52 1.81
C ASN A 303 -6.45 21.50 0.71
N LEU A 304 -6.90 21.40 -0.54
CA LEU A 304 -6.02 21.49 -1.71
C LEU A 304 -5.29 22.84 -1.78
N SER A 305 -6.01 23.95 -1.57
CA SER A 305 -5.41 25.29 -1.52
C SER A 305 -4.33 25.41 -0.45
N THR A 306 -4.56 24.85 0.73
CA THR A 306 -3.61 24.90 1.86
C THR A 306 -2.33 24.15 1.52
N ILE A 307 -2.45 22.93 1.00
CA ILE A 307 -1.30 22.09 0.64
C ILE A 307 -0.49 22.70 -0.49
N LEU A 308 -1.15 23.28 -1.50
CA LEU A 308 -0.46 23.96 -2.60
C LEU A 308 0.37 25.16 -2.11
N ILE A 309 -0.16 25.95 -1.16
CA ILE A 309 0.57 27.07 -0.56
C ILE A 309 1.81 26.58 0.20
N GLU A 310 1.68 25.52 1.00
CA GLU A 310 2.80 24.96 1.76
C GLU A 310 3.88 24.36 0.84
N LEU A 311 3.46 23.61 -0.17
CA LEU A 311 4.36 23.04 -1.16
C LEU A 311 5.11 24.13 -1.92
N LYS A 312 4.41 25.18 -2.39
CA LYS A 312 5.04 26.34 -3.04
C LYS A 312 6.10 27.00 -2.16
N LYS A 313 5.78 27.26 -0.89
CA LYS A 313 6.76 27.82 0.05
C LYS A 313 8.02 26.95 0.13
N LYS A 314 7.88 25.63 0.20
CA LYS A 314 9.02 24.70 0.21
C LYS A 314 9.82 24.71 -1.10
N LEU A 315 9.15 24.82 -2.24
CA LEU A 315 9.80 24.89 -3.56
C LEU A 315 10.50 26.24 -3.81
N GLU A 316 9.96 27.34 -3.27
CA GLU A 316 10.45 28.70 -3.45
C GLU A 316 11.62 29.07 -2.53
N ILE A 317 11.91 28.29 -1.48
CA ILE A 317 13.11 28.49 -0.65
C ILE A 317 14.36 28.05 -1.44
N GLU A 318 14.77 28.87 -2.39
CA GLU A 318 16.11 28.91 -2.97
C GLU A 318 16.68 30.32 -2.75
N SER A 319 17.07 30.60 -1.52
CA SER A 319 18.25 31.40 -1.29
C SER A 319 18.81 31.02 0.07
N SER A 320 20.12 30.83 0.10
CA SER A 320 20.93 31.14 1.26
C SER A 320 20.26 32.24 2.10
N PHE A 321 19.99 31.96 3.37
CA PHE A 321 19.90 33.05 4.33
C PHE A 321 21.33 33.57 4.48
N ASP A 322 21.73 34.36 3.50
CA ASP A 322 23.04 34.95 3.42
C ASP A 322 23.04 36.11 4.41
N PHE A 323 23.51 35.84 5.63
CA PHE A 323 23.74 36.87 6.64
C PHE A 323 24.68 37.98 6.13
N THR A 324 25.42 37.77 5.03
CA THR A 324 26.24 38.83 4.42
C THR A 324 25.39 39.93 3.79
N LYS A 325 24.20 39.66 3.24
CA LYS A 325 23.34 40.73 2.65
C LYS A 325 22.71 41.65 3.69
N ILE A 326 22.58 41.20 4.95
CA ILE A 326 22.18 42.07 6.06
C ILE A 326 23.38 42.88 6.57
N GLN A 327 24.62 42.39 6.42
CA GLN A 327 25.84 43.14 6.76
C GLN A 327 26.35 44.06 5.63
N GLU A 328 26.01 43.81 4.36
CA GLU A 328 26.46 44.63 3.23
C GLU A 328 25.74 45.98 3.13
N SER A 329 24.58 46.14 3.76
CA SER A 329 23.96 47.46 3.98
C SER A 329 24.71 48.34 4.99
N SER A 330 25.75 47.81 5.65
CA SER A 330 26.59 48.54 6.61
C SER A 330 28.04 48.79 6.17
N PHE A 331 28.43 48.40 4.94
CA PHE A 331 29.78 48.62 4.40
C PHE A 331 29.77 49.22 2.98
N ILE A 332 29.00 50.28 2.77
CA ILE A 332 29.29 51.25 1.71
C ILE A 332 30.42 52.13 2.23
N ASN A 333 31.68 51.78 1.96
CA ASN A 333 32.83 52.68 1.77
C ASN A 333 34.16 51.90 1.67
N ASN A 334 34.49 51.35 0.51
CA ASN A 334 35.80 51.58 -0.17
C ASN A 334 35.91 50.77 -1.48
N PRO A 335 36.36 51.39 -2.59
CA PRO A 335 36.59 50.70 -3.86
C PRO A 335 38.05 50.23 -3.96
N GLY A 336 38.29 48.99 -4.38
CA GLY A 336 39.65 48.56 -4.72
C GLY A 336 39.82 47.09 -5.10
N LEU A 337 40.23 46.88 -6.36
CA LEU A 337 40.97 45.73 -6.93
C LEU A 337 40.21 44.46 -7.41
N SER A 338 39.88 44.54 -8.69
CA SER A 338 39.97 43.54 -9.77
C SER A 338 40.97 42.37 -9.58
N ASN A 339 40.58 41.13 -9.95
CA ASN A 339 40.84 40.48 -11.27
C ASN A 339 40.92 38.93 -11.20
N SER A 340 40.19 38.30 -12.15
CA SER A 340 40.51 37.10 -12.95
C SER A 340 41.05 35.81 -12.32
N SER A 341 40.38 34.68 -12.60
CA SER A 341 40.88 33.66 -13.57
C SER A 341 39.91 32.49 -13.73
N ASN A 342 39.46 32.27 -14.98
CA ASN A 342 38.99 30.97 -15.45
C ASN A 342 40.13 29.94 -15.37
N SER A 343 39.84 28.74 -14.87
CA SER A 343 40.38 27.51 -15.47
C SER A 343 39.49 26.32 -15.11
N SER A 344 39.37 25.46 -16.11
CA SER A 344 38.38 24.44 -16.35
C SER A 344 38.79 23.05 -15.81
N SER A 345 37.78 22.16 -15.83
CA SER A 345 37.85 20.69 -15.96
C SER A 345 38.40 19.86 -14.80
N ASN A 346 37.48 19.26 -14.04
CA ASN A 346 37.21 17.82 -14.15
C ASN A 346 35.96 17.47 -13.33
N ASN A 347 34.79 17.60 -13.96
CA ASN A 347 33.60 16.88 -13.51
C ASN A 347 33.79 15.41 -13.87
N LYS A 348 34.10 14.58 -12.88
CA LYS A 348 33.59 13.21 -12.90
C LYS A 348 32.11 13.32 -12.51
N ASN A 349 31.27 13.49 -13.52
CA ASN A 349 29.86 13.18 -13.41
C ASN A 349 29.76 11.68 -13.17
N ASP A 350 29.44 11.26 -11.94
CA ASP A 350 28.83 9.95 -11.72
C ASP A 350 27.36 10.07 -12.16
N ASN A 351 27.18 10.07 -13.49
CA ASN A 351 25.88 9.98 -14.15
C ASN A 351 25.37 8.55 -13.97
N PHE A 352 24.36 8.35 -13.13
CA PHE A 352 23.57 7.11 -13.06
C PHE A 352 22.55 6.98 -14.21
N ASP A 353 22.53 7.93 -15.16
CA ASP A 353 21.57 7.99 -16.25
C ASP A 353 21.93 7.09 -17.46
N GLU A 354 22.92 6.19 -17.34
CA GLU A 354 23.23 5.18 -18.35
C GLU A 354 23.50 3.79 -17.74
N LEU A 355 22.71 3.36 -16.74
CA LEU A 355 22.82 1.97 -16.30
C LEU A 355 22.31 1.01 -17.38
N SER A 356 23.24 0.22 -17.90
CA SER A 356 23.01 -0.91 -18.79
C SER A 356 22.06 -1.94 -18.17
N ASN A 357 21.45 -2.81 -18.98
CA ASN A 357 20.60 -3.90 -18.47
C ASN A 357 21.35 -4.78 -17.46
N GLU A 358 22.68 -4.92 -17.58
CA GLU A 358 23.54 -5.65 -16.65
C GLU A 358 23.66 -4.95 -15.29
N GLU A 359 23.79 -3.62 -15.26
CA GLU A 359 23.85 -2.86 -13.99
C GLU A 359 22.48 -2.79 -13.28
N GLN A 360 21.38 -2.83 -14.03
CA GLN A 360 20.03 -2.98 -13.45
C GLN A 360 19.80 -4.37 -12.85
N GLU A 361 20.36 -5.40 -13.47
CA GLU A 361 20.34 -6.77 -12.93
C GLU A 361 21.26 -6.91 -11.72
N GLU A 362 22.39 -6.20 -11.68
CA GLU A 362 23.22 -6.07 -10.48
C GLU A 362 22.50 -5.37 -9.33
N GLU A 363 21.78 -4.28 -9.56
CA GLU A 363 20.97 -3.63 -8.51
C GLU A 363 19.84 -4.55 -8.02
N LEU A 364 19.21 -5.32 -8.92
CA LEU A 364 18.22 -6.33 -8.55
C LEU A 364 18.84 -7.46 -7.70
N ASN A 365 20.05 -7.91 -8.05
CA ASN A 365 20.79 -8.90 -7.29
C ASN A 365 21.25 -8.35 -5.93
N LYS A 366 21.64 -7.07 -5.84
CA LYS A 366 21.96 -6.41 -4.56
C LYS A 366 20.73 -6.36 -3.64
N ILE A 367 19.55 -6.04 -4.18
CA ILE A 367 18.29 -6.04 -3.42
C ILE A 367 17.95 -7.46 -2.96
N ALA A 368 18.07 -8.47 -3.84
CA ALA A 368 17.85 -9.87 -3.48
C ALA A 368 18.84 -10.38 -2.41
N ASP A 369 20.12 -9.99 -2.51
CA ASP A 369 21.16 -10.28 -1.51
C ASP A 369 20.88 -9.62 -0.16
N ILE A 370 20.32 -8.40 -0.16
CA ILE A 370 19.89 -7.73 1.07
C ILE A 370 18.76 -8.54 1.73
N PHE A 371 17.82 -9.08 0.96
CA PHE A 371 16.79 -9.99 1.47
C PHE A 371 17.37 -11.29 2.03
N GLU A 372 18.30 -11.93 1.30
CA GLU A 372 18.93 -13.16 1.78
C GLU A 372 19.75 -12.92 3.06
N LYS A 373 20.35 -11.73 3.20
CA LYS A 373 21.05 -11.31 4.43
C LYS A 373 20.08 -10.97 5.57
N ILE A 374 18.91 -10.40 5.30
CA ILE A 374 17.86 -10.14 6.30
C ILE A 374 17.27 -11.47 6.80
N GLU A 375 17.07 -12.46 5.93
CA GLU A 375 16.67 -13.82 6.29
C GLU A 375 17.77 -14.54 7.09
N LYS A 376 19.03 -14.50 6.63
CA LYS A 376 20.16 -15.20 7.29
C LYS A 376 20.59 -14.57 8.62
N ASN A 377 20.40 -13.27 8.81
CA ASN A 377 20.76 -12.56 10.06
C ASN A 377 19.67 -12.62 11.15
N GLY A 378 18.57 -13.35 10.94
CA GLY A 378 17.69 -13.78 12.03
C GLY A 378 16.71 -12.74 12.58
N ILE A 379 16.40 -11.66 11.86
CA ILE A 379 15.24 -10.79 12.16
C ILE A 379 13.93 -11.46 11.69
N LEU A 380 14.01 -12.39 10.73
CA LEU A 380 12.94 -13.29 10.32
C LEU A 380 13.37 -14.74 10.57
N LYS A 381 13.04 -15.28 11.75
CA LYS A 381 12.95 -16.75 11.91
C LYS A 381 11.62 -17.19 11.31
N ILE A 382 11.56 -17.36 9.99
CA ILE A 382 10.53 -18.21 9.38
C ILE A 382 10.95 -19.64 9.72
N GLN A 383 10.34 -20.20 10.76
CA GLN A 383 10.47 -21.63 11.04
C GLN A 383 9.70 -22.38 9.96
N THR A 384 10.44 -22.91 8.99
CA THR A 384 9.95 -24.01 8.14
C THR A 384 10.07 -25.31 8.93
N THR A 385 8.93 -25.80 9.43
CA THR A 385 8.69 -27.23 9.68
C THR A 385 7.28 -27.58 9.29
#